data_AF-A0A5V0HJ82-F1
#
_entry.id   AF-A0A5V0HJ82-F1
#
_cell.length_a   1.000
_cell.length_b   1.000
_cell.length_c   1.000
_cell.angle_alpha   90.00
_cell.angle_beta   90.00
_cell.angle_gamma   90.00
#
_symmetry.space_group_name_H-M   'P 1'
#
loop_
_entity.id
_entity.type
_entity.pdbx_description
1 polymer ?
#
loop_
_entity_poly.entity_id
_entity_poly.type
_entity_poly.pdbx_seq_one_letter_code
_entity_poly.pdbx_strand_id
1 'polypeptide(L)'
;MQFRTIRTALDHEGVVTHLWDLAPHSRGIWFYRSCNNPLRLHWTHDSGGYFEHNLEDADERRLTHCEYRSITQDKSVSTFDQAVNALMERDDIYATAPSKKDYFCVLCQHEDYGIRCCPECGQHMRKK
;
A
#
# COMPACT_ATOMS: atom_id res chain seq x y z
N MET A 1 14.33 -3.92 -2.04
CA MET A 1 14.02 -5.15 -1.27
C MET A 1 13.78 -4.74 0.17
N GLN A 2 12.78 -5.29 0.85
CA GLN A 2 12.59 -5.06 2.29
C GLN A 2 13.11 -6.26 3.08
N PHE A 3 13.62 -6.01 4.27
CA PHE A 3 14.11 -7.02 5.20
C PHE A 3 13.46 -6.81 6.56
N ARG A 4 13.30 -7.90 7.32
CA ARG A 4 12.86 -7.81 8.72
C ARG A 4 14.03 -7.35 9.60
N THR A 5 13.71 -6.83 10.79
CA THR A 5 14.72 -6.40 11.78
C THR A 5 15.48 -7.60 12.35
N ILE A 6 16.80 -7.64 12.19
CA ILE A 6 17.65 -8.74 12.66
C ILE A 6 18.17 -8.40 14.08
N ARG A 7 18.16 -9.39 14.98
CA ARG A 7 18.61 -9.25 16.38
C ARG A 7 19.82 -10.12 16.74
N THR A 8 20.29 -10.94 15.80
CA THR A 8 21.45 -11.81 15.93
C THR A 8 22.29 -11.74 14.66
N ALA A 9 23.61 -11.73 14.83
CA ALA A 9 24.55 -11.75 13.73
C ALA A 9 25.64 -12.79 14.01
N LEU A 10 26.36 -13.19 12.97
CA LEU A 10 27.64 -13.86 13.10
C LEU A 10 28.74 -12.78 13.12
N ASP A 11 29.71 -12.92 14.01
CA ASP A 11 30.93 -12.12 13.92
C ASP A 11 31.88 -12.65 12.84
N HIS A 12 33.06 -12.04 12.75
CA HIS A 12 34.11 -12.46 11.83
C HIS A 12 34.67 -13.87 12.06
N GLU A 13 34.48 -14.45 13.25
CA GLU A 13 34.87 -15.84 13.58
C GLU A 13 33.73 -16.83 13.31
N GLY A 14 32.56 -16.33 12.89
CA GLY A 14 31.35 -17.14 12.69
C GLY A 14 30.62 -17.47 13.99
N VAL A 15 30.96 -16.79 15.10
CA VAL A 15 30.28 -16.95 16.39
C VAL A 15 29.00 -16.12 16.39
N VAL A 16 27.93 -16.67 16.97
CA VAL A 16 26.66 -15.96 17.10
C VAL A 16 26.80 -14.89 18.17
N THR A 17 26.54 -13.65 17.79
CA THR A 17 26.46 -12.50 18.67
C THR A 17 25.02 -12.02 18.75
N HIS A 18 24.51 -11.89 19.97
CA HIS A 18 23.20 -11.29 20.20
C HIS A 18 23.34 -9.78 20.32
N LEU A 19 22.35 -9.06 19.81
CA LEU A 19 22.30 -7.61 19.92
C LEU A 19 22.39 -7.12 21.38
N TRP A 20 21.78 -7.86 22.32
CA TRP A 20 21.77 -7.51 23.75
C TRP A 20 23.16 -7.51 24.39
N ASP A 21 24.12 -8.20 23.78
CA ASP A 21 25.52 -8.25 24.23
C ASP A 21 26.34 -7.08 23.68
N LEU A 22 25.75 -6.24 22.81
CA LEU A 22 26.42 -5.14 22.13
C LEU A 22 26.00 -3.79 22.72
N ALA A 23 26.97 -2.88 22.78
CA ALA A 23 26.73 -1.48 23.07
C ALA A 23 26.42 -0.71 21.77
N PRO A 24 25.79 0.48 21.85
CA PRO A 24 25.52 1.32 20.67
C PRO A 24 26.75 1.64 19.82
N HIS A 25 27.93 1.64 20.43
CA HIS A 25 29.21 1.95 19.78
C HIS A 25 30.05 0.71 19.49
N SER A 26 29.47 -0.49 19.61
CA SER A 26 30.16 -1.73 19.27
C SER A 26 30.61 -1.68 17.81
N ARG A 27 31.92 -1.84 17.61
CA ARG A 27 32.53 -1.94 16.29
C ARG A 27 32.76 -3.41 15.97
N GLY A 28 32.39 -3.81 14.77
CA GLY A 28 32.55 -5.18 14.33
C GLY A 28 32.08 -5.36 12.90
N ILE A 29 32.52 -6.45 12.30
CA ILE A 29 31.99 -6.93 11.02
C ILE A 29 31.01 -8.03 11.37
N TRP A 30 29.80 -7.88 10.87
CA TRP A 30 28.67 -8.72 11.22
C TRP A 30 28.11 -9.36 9.95
N PHE A 31 27.69 -10.61 10.03
CA PHE A 31 27.13 -11.34 8.89
C PHE A 31 25.82 -12.00 9.28
N TYR A 32 24.91 -12.13 8.31
CA TYR A 32 23.69 -12.89 8.55
C TYR A 32 23.89 -14.38 8.25
N ARG A 33 23.44 -15.27 9.14
CA ARG A 33 23.68 -16.73 9.00
C ARG A 33 23.17 -17.31 7.68
N SER A 34 21.98 -16.92 7.22
CA SER A 34 21.34 -17.55 6.05
C SER A 34 22.03 -17.19 4.73
N CYS A 35 22.37 -15.92 4.55
CA CYS A 35 22.92 -15.42 3.28
C CYS A 35 24.41 -15.08 3.34
N ASN A 36 25.02 -15.05 4.53
CA ASN A 36 26.38 -14.60 4.80
C ASN A 36 26.71 -13.20 4.25
N ASN A 37 25.69 -12.36 4.08
CA ASN A 37 25.90 -10.98 3.67
C ASN A 37 26.27 -10.09 4.85
N PRO A 38 27.06 -9.04 4.61
CA PRO A 38 27.44 -8.09 5.65
C PRO A 38 26.22 -7.36 6.21
N LEU A 39 26.26 -7.15 7.52
CA LEU A 39 25.26 -6.43 8.30
C LEU A 39 25.87 -5.15 8.89
N ARG A 40 25.05 -4.11 8.99
CA ARG A 40 25.32 -2.88 9.76
C ARG A 40 24.54 -2.92 11.05
N LEU A 41 25.20 -2.55 12.14
CA LEU A 41 24.56 -2.32 13.43
C LEU A 41 24.02 -0.89 13.45
N HIS A 42 22.74 -0.75 13.74
CA HIS A 42 22.04 0.51 13.95
C HIS A 42 21.56 0.61 15.39
N TRP A 43 21.43 1.84 15.89
CA TRP A 43 20.81 2.12 17.17
C TRP A 43 19.86 3.29 17.01
N THR A 44 18.60 3.09 17.39
CA THR A 44 17.58 4.13 17.36
C THR A 44 17.08 4.40 18.78
N HIS A 45 16.61 5.61 19.03
CA HIS A 45 16.11 6.00 20.35
C HIS A 45 14.80 5.27 20.70
N ASP A 46 13.97 5.00 19.70
CA ASP A 46 12.62 4.43 19.81
C ASP A 46 12.60 2.90 19.75
N SER A 47 13.49 2.29 18.96
CA SER A 47 13.44 0.85 18.64
C SER A 47 14.69 0.07 19.09
N GLY A 48 15.65 0.78 19.72
CA GLY A 48 16.89 0.22 20.24
C GLY A 48 17.88 -0.19 19.15
N GLY A 49 18.78 -1.10 19.48
CA GLY A 49 19.75 -1.64 18.52
C GLY A 49 19.10 -2.56 17.49
N TYR A 50 19.62 -2.68 16.28
CA TYR A 50 19.27 -3.77 15.36
C TYR A 50 20.30 -3.91 14.26
N PHE A 51 20.28 -5.05 13.57
CA PHE A 51 21.07 -5.26 12.38
C PHE A 51 20.24 -5.09 11.10
N GLU A 52 20.85 -4.49 10.09
CA GLU A 52 20.33 -4.36 8.74
C GLU A 52 21.37 -4.83 7.72
N HIS A 53 20.94 -5.35 6.57
CA HIS A 53 21.88 -5.71 5.50
C HIS A 53 22.57 -4.48 4.94
N ASN A 54 23.90 -4.55 4.83
CA ASN A 54 24.66 -3.54 4.12
C ASN A 54 24.49 -3.74 2.61
N LEU A 55 23.53 -3.05 2.00
CA LEU A 55 23.21 -3.22 0.58
C LEU A 55 24.33 -2.75 -0.36
N GLU A 56 25.26 -1.92 0.11
CA GLU A 56 26.41 -1.45 -0.68
C GLU A 56 27.44 -2.57 -0.91
N ASP A 57 27.61 -3.46 0.08
CA ASP A 57 28.63 -4.53 0.07
C ASP A 57 28.01 -5.93 -0.08
N ALA A 58 26.71 -6.03 -0.31
CA ALA A 58 26.00 -7.30 -0.33
C ALA A 58 26.08 -8.00 -1.70
N ASP A 59 26.19 -9.34 -1.63
CA ASP A 59 25.94 -10.22 -2.77
C ASP A 59 24.43 -10.34 -2.99
N GLU A 60 23.95 -9.66 -4.02
CA GLU A 60 22.54 -9.64 -4.42
C GLU A 60 21.96 -11.03 -4.68
N ARG A 61 22.76 -11.95 -5.27
CA ARG A 61 22.31 -13.32 -5.56
C ARG A 61 22.06 -14.12 -4.30
N ARG A 62 22.78 -13.81 -3.22
CA ARG A 62 22.58 -14.43 -1.91
C ARG A 62 21.46 -13.74 -1.14
N LEU A 63 21.28 -12.43 -1.34
CA LEU A 63 20.18 -11.67 -0.74
C LEU A 63 18.80 -12.10 -1.25
N THR A 64 18.67 -12.46 -2.53
CA THR A 64 17.39 -12.89 -3.12
C THR A 64 16.79 -14.11 -2.40
N HIS A 65 17.66 -14.98 -1.88
CA HIS A 65 17.30 -16.21 -1.16
C HIS A 65 17.46 -16.09 0.37
N CYS A 66 17.69 -14.88 0.90
CA CYS A 66 17.83 -14.67 2.34
C CYS A 66 16.49 -14.93 3.05
N GLU A 67 16.51 -15.77 4.09
CA GLU A 67 15.34 -16.07 4.95
C GLU A 67 14.69 -14.81 5.55
N TYR A 68 15.48 -13.76 5.74
CA TYR A 68 15.04 -12.51 6.36
C TYR A 68 14.59 -11.46 5.36
N ARG A 69 14.65 -11.77 4.06
CA ARG A 69 13.99 -10.97 3.03
C ARG A 69 12.50 -11.00 3.34
N SER A 70 11.94 -9.82 3.58
CA SER A 70 10.50 -9.67 3.63
C SER A 70 10.00 -10.00 2.24
N ILE A 71 9.50 -11.21 2.07
CA ILE A 71 8.56 -11.49 0.99
C ILE A 71 7.39 -10.60 1.35
N THR A 72 7.24 -9.47 0.67
CA THR A 72 5.92 -8.91 0.46
C THR A 72 5.17 -10.04 -0.23
N GLN A 73 4.52 -10.90 0.57
CA GLN A 73 3.24 -11.42 0.14
C GLN A 73 2.53 -10.14 -0.25
N ASP A 74 2.26 -9.97 -1.55
CA ASP A 74 1.18 -9.09 -1.98
C ASP A 74 0.10 -9.32 -0.94
N LYS A 75 -0.13 -8.32 -0.08
CA LYS A 75 -1.16 -8.42 0.94
C LYS A 75 -2.35 -8.88 0.14
N SER A 76 -2.83 -10.10 0.40
CA SER A 76 -4.11 -10.54 -0.15
C SER A 76 -5.03 -9.38 0.17
N VAL A 77 -5.47 -8.65 -0.87
CA VAL A 77 -6.13 -7.36 -0.75
C VAL A 77 -7.14 -7.53 0.36
N SER A 78 -6.96 -6.79 1.47
CA SER A 78 -7.80 -6.96 2.66
C SER A 78 -9.25 -6.93 2.20
N THR A 79 -10.15 -7.72 2.79
CA THR A 79 -11.59 -7.61 2.45
C THR A 79 -12.09 -6.18 2.55
N PHE A 80 -11.46 -5.38 3.41
CA PHE A 80 -11.64 -3.93 3.47
C PHE A 80 -11.13 -3.20 2.22
N ASP A 81 -9.90 -3.44 1.78
CA ASP A 81 -9.33 -2.84 0.56
C ASP A 81 -10.07 -3.31 -0.70
N GLN A 82 -10.56 -4.55 -0.74
CA GLN A 82 -11.45 -5.06 -1.78
C GLN A 82 -12.81 -4.36 -1.75
N ALA A 83 -13.38 -4.14 -0.57
CA ALA A 83 -14.64 -3.41 -0.42
C ALA A 83 -14.49 -1.94 -0.81
N VAL A 84 -13.38 -1.30 -0.47
CA VAL A 84 -13.07 0.09 -0.86
C VAL A 84 -12.84 0.18 -2.36
N ASN A 85 -12.04 -0.71 -2.95
CA ASN A 85 -11.87 -0.76 -4.41
C ASN A 85 -13.20 -1.05 -5.13
N ALA A 86 -14.02 -1.97 -4.61
CA ALA A 86 -15.35 -2.25 -5.16
C ALA A 86 -16.33 -1.07 -5.01
N LEU A 87 -16.19 -0.24 -3.97
CA LEU A 87 -16.94 1.01 -3.81
C LEU A 87 -16.47 2.06 -4.82
N MET A 88 -15.15 2.21 -5.01
CA MET A 88 -14.58 3.11 -6.01
C MET A 88 -14.95 2.70 -7.44
N GLU A 89 -14.89 1.41 -7.76
CA GLU A 89 -15.32 0.86 -9.07
C GLU A 89 -16.83 0.97 -9.27
N ARG A 90 -17.64 0.90 -8.21
CA ARG A 90 -19.09 1.13 -8.30
C ARG A 90 -19.42 2.58 -8.64
N ASP A 91 -18.68 3.55 -8.10
CA ASP A 91 -18.89 4.96 -8.43
C ASP A 91 -18.56 5.26 -9.91
N ASP A 92 -17.58 4.56 -10.50
CA ASP A 92 -17.28 4.69 -11.93
C ASP A 92 -18.31 3.98 -12.84
N ILE A 93 -18.97 2.91 -12.37
CA ILE A 93 -19.99 2.18 -13.15
C ILE A 93 -21.37 2.86 -13.09
N TYR A 94 -21.62 3.73 -12.10
CA TYR A 94 -22.85 4.53 -12.02
C TYR A 94 -22.73 5.95 -12.57
N ALA A 95 -21.77 6.20 -13.47
CA ALA A 95 -21.99 7.14 -14.56
C ALA A 95 -23.03 6.59 -15.58
N THR A 96 -24.14 6.05 -15.09
CA THR A 96 -25.38 6.06 -15.86
C THR A 96 -25.63 7.50 -16.24
N ALA A 97 -25.46 7.81 -17.52
CA ALA A 97 -25.89 9.07 -18.12
C ALA A 97 -27.22 9.48 -17.49
N PRO A 98 -27.38 10.75 -17.04
CA PRO A 98 -28.59 11.19 -16.34
C PRO A 98 -29.81 10.72 -17.12
N SER A 99 -30.73 10.08 -16.38
CA SER A 99 -31.91 9.43 -16.95
C SER A 99 -32.56 10.37 -17.96
N LYS A 100 -32.75 9.87 -19.18
CA LYS A 100 -33.23 10.68 -20.28
C LYS A 100 -34.67 11.15 -19.97
N LYS A 101 -34.83 12.46 -19.70
CA LYS A 101 -36.08 13.25 -19.58
C LYS A 101 -36.65 13.38 -18.15
N ASP A 102 -36.14 14.37 -17.43
CA ASP A 102 -36.53 14.67 -16.04
C ASP A 102 -37.82 15.49 -15.90
N TYR A 103 -38.33 16.11 -16.97
CA TYR A 103 -39.47 17.03 -16.88
C TYR A 103 -40.55 16.72 -17.91
N PHE A 104 -41.82 16.80 -17.50
CA PHE A 104 -42.98 16.70 -18.39
C PHE A 104 -43.96 17.85 -18.15
N CYS A 105 -44.59 18.33 -19.23
CA CYS A 105 -45.68 19.28 -19.13
C CYS A 105 -47.01 18.53 -18.92
N VAL A 106 -47.73 18.84 -17.85
CA VAL A 106 -49.02 18.20 -17.53
C VAL A 106 -50.11 18.55 -18.57
N LEU A 107 -49.97 19.69 -19.26
CA LEU A 107 -50.99 20.18 -20.19
C LEU A 107 -50.87 19.59 -21.59
N CYS A 108 -49.65 19.49 -22.14
CA CYS A 108 -49.40 19.01 -23.50
C CYS A 108 -48.65 17.67 -23.56
N GLN A 109 -48.32 17.08 -22.40
CA GLN A 109 -47.54 15.84 -22.27
C GLN A 109 -46.17 15.87 -22.95
N HIS A 110 -45.67 17.06 -23.26
CA HIS A 110 -44.34 17.24 -23.85
C HIS A 110 -43.26 16.96 -22.81
N GLU A 111 -42.24 16.17 -23.20
CA GLU A 111 -41.13 15.77 -22.34
C GLU A 111 -39.85 16.46 -22.80
N ASP A 112 -39.13 17.11 -21.88
CA ASP A 112 -37.95 17.92 -22.23
C ASP A 112 -36.83 17.82 -21.18
N TYR A 113 -35.64 18.25 -21.57
CA TYR A 113 -34.41 18.18 -20.79
C TYR A 113 -34.09 19.55 -20.18
N GLY A 114 -34.21 19.67 -18.85
CA GLY A 114 -33.63 20.77 -18.08
C GLY A 114 -34.29 22.15 -18.21
N ILE A 115 -35.29 22.33 -19.08
CA ILE A 115 -36.04 23.59 -19.19
C ILE A 115 -37.25 23.54 -18.25
N ARG A 116 -37.32 24.46 -17.29
CA ARG A 116 -38.41 24.51 -16.29
C ARG A 116 -39.75 24.99 -16.87
N CYS A 117 -39.80 25.43 -18.13
CA CYS A 117 -40.99 25.96 -18.79
C CYS A 117 -41.15 25.32 -20.17
N CYS A 118 -42.35 24.84 -20.48
CA CYS A 118 -42.68 24.15 -21.72
C CYS A 118 -42.51 25.06 -22.94
N PRO A 119 -41.79 24.66 -23.99
CA PRO A 119 -41.64 25.48 -25.20
C PRO A 119 -42.97 25.66 -25.95
N GLU A 120 -43.90 24.70 -25.83
CA GLU A 120 -45.18 24.71 -26.55
C GLU A 120 -46.24 25.60 -25.89
N CYS A 121 -46.26 25.67 -24.55
CA CYS A 121 -47.32 26.38 -23.82
C CYS A 121 -46.82 27.41 -22.80
N GLY A 122 -45.50 27.55 -22.64
CA GLY A 122 -44.86 28.48 -21.70
C GLY A 122 -45.02 28.14 -20.22
N GLN A 123 -45.76 27.07 -19.88
CA GLN A 123 -46.08 26.72 -18.49
C GLN A 123 -44.99 25.91 -17.82
N HIS A 124 -44.93 25.98 -16.49
CA HIS A 124 -43.93 25.26 -15.70
C HIS A 124 -44.06 23.74 -15.89
N MET A 125 -42.95 23.11 -16.25
CA MET A 125 -42.87 21.65 -16.34
C MET A 125 -42.71 21.04 -14.95
N ARG A 126 -43.33 19.89 -14.74
CA ARG A 126 -43.15 19.11 -13.50
C ARG A 126 -42.02 18.13 -13.68
N LYS A 127 -41.18 18.03 -12.64
CA LYS A 127 -40.20 16.95 -12.57
C LYS A 127 -40.95 15.63 -12.44
N LYS A 128 -40.56 14.62 -13.21
CA LYS A 128 -41.03 13.24 -12.99
C LYS A 128 -40.59 12.75 -11.61
#